data_AF-A0A855KA20-F1
#
_entry.id   AF-A0A855KA20-F1
#
_cell.length_a   1.000
_cell.length_b   1.000
_cell.length_c   1.000
_cell.angle_alpha   90.00
_cell.angle_beta   90.00
_cell.angle_gamma   90.00
#
_symmetry.space_group_name_H-M   'P 1'
#
loop_
_entity.id
_entity.type
_entity.pdbx_description
1 polymer ?
#
loop_
_entity_poly.entity_id
_entity_poly.type
_entity_poly.pdbx_seq_one_letter_code
_entity_poly.pdbx_strand_id
1 'polypeptide(L)'
;VPMYVVSPWSRGGYVASEVFDHTSVIRFLETRFGVAEPNISAWRRAVCGDLTSCFDFSRADDRAFASALPPTRALSDRAATLKEMRPLPPAALTAPVQEAGIRRRRATPYRLDATLAVVPGQTPGLLLSNT
;
A
#
# COMPACT_ATOMS: atom_id res chain seq x y z
N VAL A 1 4.03 -5.63 9.16
CA VAL A 1 5.35 -5.36 8.55
C VAL A 1 5.25 -4.16 7.62
N PRO A 2 6.34 -3.40 7.36
CA PRO A 2 6.31 -2.34 6.35
C PRO A 2 6.06 -2.92 4.96
N MET A 3 5.30 -2.19 4.13
CA MET A 3 5.05 -2.55 2.74
C MET A 3 5.15 -1.29 1.87
N TYR A 4 5.85 -1.39 0.75
CA TYR A 4 5.92 -0.35 -0.27
C TYR A 4 5.31 -0.87 -1.57
N VAL A 5 4.46 -0.06 -2.19
CA VAL A 5 3.89 -0.33 -3.52
C VAL A 5 4.53 0.64 -4.50
N VAL A 6 5.42 0.13 -5.35
CA VAL A 6 6.14 0.93 -6.37
C VAL A 6 5.62 0.54 -7.74
N SER A 7 4.92 1.47 -8.39
CA SER A 7 4.22 1.23 -9.64
C SER A 7 3.95 2.55 -10.37
N PRO A 8 3.83 2.54 -11.71
CA PRO A 8 3.29 3.68 -12.47
C PRO A 8 1.92 4.17 -11.97
N TRP A 9 1.16 3.32 -11.26
CA TRP A 9 -0.16 3.69 -10.71
C TRP A 9 -0.14 4.01 -9.21
N SER A 10 0.99 3.96 -8.51
CA SER A 10 1.10 4.28 -7.07
C SER A 10 1.81 5.63 -6.79
N ARG A 11 1.84 6.52 -7.78
CA ARG A 11 2.56 7.80 -7.75
C ARG A 11 2.05 8.76 -6.67
N GLY A 12 2.95 9.66 -6.24
CA GLY A 12 2.62 10.78 -5.33
C GLY A 12 2.93 10.54 -3.85
N GLY A 13 3.56 9.41 -3.51
CA GLY A 13 4.03 9.15 -2.13
C GLY A 13 2.90 9.03 -1.12
N TYR A 14 1.76 8.46 -1.55
CA TYR A 14 0.59 8.29 -0.70
C TYR A 14 0.79 7.18 0.33
N VAL A 15 0.16 7.35 1.50
CA VAL A 15 0.04 6.32 2.53
C VAL A 15 -1.34 5.69 2.44
N ALA A 16 -1.41 4.38 2.24
CA ALA A 16 -2.64 3.62 2.38
C ALA A 16 -2.82 3.22 3.86
N SER A 17 -4.00 3.48 4.42
CA SER A 17 -4.31 3.23 5.85
C SER A 17 -5.35 2.15 6.06
N GLU A 18 -5.73 1.43 5.00
CA GLU A 18 -6.47 0.18 5.10
C GLU A 18 -5.67 -0.87 5.88
N VAL A 19 -6.38 -1.82 6.48
CA VAL A 19 -5.75 -2.99 7.08
C VAL A 19 -5.35 -3.93 5.95
N PHE A 20 -4.05 -4.23 5.82
CA PHE A 20 -3.53 -5.23 4.90
C PHE A 20 -2.77 -6.30 5.66
N ASP A 21 -2.82 -7.53 5.15
CA ASP A 21 -1.98 -8.63 5.63
C ASP A 21 -1.32 -9.36 4.45
N HIS A 22 -0.57 -10.43 4.71
CA HIS A 22 0.08 -11.19 3.64
C HIS A 22 -0.90 -11.78 2.63
N THR A 23 -2.15 -12.05 3.02
CA THR A 23 -3.17 -12.56 2.10
C THR A 23 -3.68 -11.47 1.16
N SER A 24 -3.54 -10.19 1.50
CA SER A 24 -3.87 -9.06 0.60
C SER A 24 -3.08 -9.12 -0.71
N VAL A 25 -1.85 -9.65 -0.71
CA VAL A 25 -1.07 -9.89 -1.95
C VAL A 25 -1.73 -10.95 -2.81
N ILE A 26 -2.21 -12.04 -2.21
CA ILE A 26 -2.93 -13.11 -2.93
C ILE A 26 -4.23 -12.54 -3.50
N ARG A 27 -4.99 -11.78 -2.71
CA ARG A 27 -6.24 -11.15 -3.15
C ARG A 27 -6.03 -10.15 -4.28
N PHE A 28 -4.91 -9.43 -4.30
CA PHE A 28 -4.56 -8.59 -5.45
C PHE A 28 -4.40 -9.43 -6.73
N LEU A 29 -3.77 -10.60 -6.63
CA LEU A 29 -3.64 -11.54 -7.75
C LEU A 29 -4.99 -12.15 -8.15
N GLU A 30 -5.85 -12.47 -7.17
CA GLU A 30 -7.24 -12.89 -7.43
C GLU A 30 -7.96 -11.85 -8.28
N THR A 31 -7.94 -10.58 -7.87
CA THR A 31 -8.58 -9.47 -8.60
C THR A 31 -7.94 -9.23 -9.97
N ARG A 32 -6.63 -9.37 -10.10
CA ARG A 32 -5.91 -9.11 -11.36
C ARG A 32 -6.07 -10.22 -12.40
N PHE A 33 -6.19 -11.47 -11.97
CA PHE A 33 -6.14 -12.65 -12.85
C PHE A 33 -7.42 -13.49 -12.84
N GLY A 34 -8.40 -13.18 -11.99
CA GLY A 34 -9.66 -13.91 -11.90
C GLY A 34 -9.54 -15.30 -11.28
N VAL A 35 -8.54 -15.51 -10.42
CA VAL A 35 -8.33 -16.77 -9.67
C VAL A 35 -8.88 -16.64 -8.25
N ALA A 36 -9.17 -17.76 -7.59
CA ALA A 36 -9.64 -17.78 -6.20
C ALA A 36 -8.79 -18.70 -5.31
N GLU A 37 -8.35 -18.17 -4.17
CA GLU A 37 -7.68 -18.88 -3.08
C GLU A 37 -8.71 -19.26 -2.00
N PRO A 38 -9.13 -20.53 -1.93
CA PRO A 38 -10.16 -20.97 -0.99
C PRO A 38 -9.70 -20.95 0.49
N ASN A 39 -8.40 -20.91 0.76
CA ASN A 39 -7.88 -20.95 2.14
C ASN A 39 -7.89 -19.59 2.85
N ILE A 40 -8.28 -18.50 2.17
CA ILE A 40 -8.46 -17.20 2.82
C ILE A 40 -9.84 -17.17 3.49
N SER A 41 -9.84 -17.08 4.82
CA SER A 41 -11.06 -17.06 5.62
C SER A 41 -11.99 -15.91 5.28
N ALA A 42 -13.29 -16.12 5.48
CA ALA A 42 -14.31 -15.08 5.31
C ALA A 42 -14.00 -13.81 6.13
N TRP A 43 -13.48 -13.98 7.36
CA TRP A 43 -13.06 -12.86 8.20
C TRP A 43 -11.95 -12.03 7.57
N ARG A 44 -10.88 -12.66 7.04
CA ARG A 44 -9.80 -11.93 6.37
C ARG A 44 -10.30 -11.21 5.12
N ARG A 45 -11.23 -11.82 4.37
CA ARG A 45 -11.85 -11.20 3.20
C ARG A 45 -12.65 -9.93 3.57
N ALA A 46 -13.30 -9.94 4.74
CA ALA A 46 -14.09 -8.82 5.23
C ALA A 46 -13.25 -7.69 5.85
N VAL A 47 -12.15 -8.04 6.55
CA VAL A 47 -11.37 -7.06 7.34
C VAL A 47 -10.19 -6.49 6.57
N CYS A 48 -9.43 -7.33 5.86
CA CYS A 48 -8.25 -6.88 5.14
C CYS A 48 -8.62 -6.36 3.75
N GLY A 49 -7.90 -5.37 3.23
CA GLY A 49 -8.01 -4.92 1.83
C GLY A 49 -7.34 -5.89 0.86
N ASP A 50 -7.56 -5.71 -0.45
CA ASP A 50 -6.98 -6.51 -1.53
C ASP A 50 -5.84 -5.79 -2.28
N LEU A 51 -5.33 -4.69 -1.71
CA LEU A 51 -4.31 -3.78 -2.25
C LEU A 51 -4.71 -2.97 -3.49
N THR A 52 -5.90 -3.14 -4.06
CA THR A 52 -6.28 -2.39 -5.26
C THR A 52 -6.33 -0.88 -5.03
N SER A 53 -6.75 -0.45 -3.83
CA SER A 53 -6.78 0.96 -3.42
C SER A 53 -5.41 1.64 -3.33
N CYS A 54 -4.31 0.87 -3.36
CA CYS A 54 -2.96 1.41 -3.43
C CYS A 54 -2.64 2.02 -4.82
N PHE A 55 -3.43 1.69 -5.84
CA PHE A 55 -3.22 2.11 -7.22
C PHE A 55 -4.31 3.09 -7.69
N ASP A 56 -3.93 4.04 -8.54
CA ASP A 56 -4.85 4.90 -9.29
C ASP A 56 -4.71 4.56 -10.77
N PHE A 57 -5.60 3.70 -11.26
CA PHE A 57 -5.66 3.30 -12.67
C PHE A 57 -6.42 4.27 -13.57
N SER A 58 -7.07 5.30 -13.01
CA SER A 58 -7.85 6.27 -13.79
C SER A 58 -6.97 7.21 -14.61
N ARG A 59 -5.69 7.30 -14.27
CA ARG A 59 -4.71 8.20 -14.90
C ARG A 59 -3.62 7.41 -15.59
N ALA A 60 -3.54 7.55 -16.91
CA ALA A 60 -2.34 7.16 -17.65
C ALA A 60 -1.13 7.98 -17.16
N ASP A 61 0.05 7.38 -17.19
CA ASP A 61 1.31 8.12 -17.03
C ASP A 61 1.81 8.52 -18.42
N ASP A 62 1.55 9.76 -18.80
CA ASP A 62 1.93 10.37 -20.08
C ASP A 62 3.29 11.08 -20.00
N ARG A 63 3.93 11.07 -18.83
CA ARG A 63 5.21 11.73 -18.63
C ARG A 63 6.30 11.01 -19.41
N ALA A 64 7.07 11.78 -20.18
CA ALA A 64 8.26 11.31 -20.91
C ALA A 64 9.42 10.84 -20.01
N PHE A 65 9.21 10.65 -18.70
CA PHE A 65 10.24 10.23 -17.75
C PHE A 65 10.85 8.90 -18.16
N ALA A 66 10.03 7.90 -18.51
CA ALA A 66 10.53 6.59 -18.91
C ALA A 66 11.40 6.66 -20.19
N SER A 67 11.02 7.49 -21.16
CA SER A 67 11.81 7.74 -22.37
C SER A 67 13.05 8.60 -22.14
N ALA A 68 13.09 9.37 -21.04
CA ALA A 68 14.25 10.17 -20.64
C ALA A 68 15.25 9.41 -19.77
N LEU A 69 14.94 8.18 -19.36
CA LEU A 69 15.89 7.34 -18.63
C LEU A 69 17.06 6.95 -19.55
N PRO A 70 18.31 6.99 -19.05
CA PRO A 70 19.46 6.58 -19.83
C PRO A 70 19.42 5.08 -20.13
N PRO A 71 19.99 4.62 -21.26
CA PRO A 71 20.08 3.20 -21.57
C PRO A 71 20.93 2.46 -20.53
N THR A 72 20.36 1.44 -19.88
CA THR A 72 21.03 0.71 -18.78
C THR A 72 21.63 -0.64 -19.19
N ARG A 73 21.44 -1.09 -20.44
CA ARG A 73 21.87 -2.43 -20.90
C ARG A 73 23.36 -2.69 -20.67
N ALA A 74 24.23 -1.79 -21.15
CA ALA A 74 25.68 -1.95 -21.01
C ALA A 74 26.14 -1.97 -19.55
N LEU A 75 25.48 -1.22 -18.67
CA LEU A 75 25.75 -1.25 -17.22
C LEU A 75 25.32 -2.59 -16.62
N SER A 76 24.16 -3.12 -17.01
CA SER A 76 23.67 -4.42 -16.59
C SER A 76 24.60 -5.56 -17.04
N ASP A 77 25.11 -5.50 -18.26
CA ASP A 77 26.05 -6.50 -18.81
C ASP A 77 27.34 -6.53 -18.02
N ARG A 78 27.89 -5.34 -17.73
CA ARG A 78 29.06 -5.20 -16.87
C ARG A 78 28.79 -5.74 -15.47
N ALA A 79 27.65 -5.38 -14.86
CA ALA A 79 27.28 -5.83 -13.52
C ALA A 79 27.19 -7.36 -13.42
N ALA A 80 26.69 -8.05 -14.46
CA ALA A 80 26.60 -9.51 -14.50
C ALA A 80 27.97 -10.21 -14.48
N THR A 81 29.05 -9.52 -14.83
CA THR A 81 30.43 -10.06 -14.79
C THR A 81 31.13 -9.84 -13.45
N LEU A 82 30.57 -8.99 -12.58
CA LEU A 82 31.16 -8.69 -11.28
C LEU A 82 30.95 -9.85 -10.31
N LYS A 83 31.98 -10.17 -9.53
CA LYS A 83 31.83 -11.07 -8.39
C LYS A 83 30.97 -10.39 -7.32
N GLU A 84 30.10 -11.17 -6.68
CA GLU A 84 29.28 -10.69 -5.58
C GLU A 84 30.19 -10.17 -4.46
N MET A 85 30.04 -8.88 -4.13
CA MET A 85 30.74 -8.27 -3.01
C MET A 85 29.76 -8.10 -1.86
N ARG A 86 30.15 -8.51 -0.65
CA ARG A 86 29.40 -8.19 0.55
C ARG A 86 29.75 -6.76 0.96
N PRO A 87 28.84 -5.79 0.86
CA PRO A 87 29.13 -4.43 1.31
C PRO A 87 29.43 -4.45 2.81
N LEU A 88 30.48 -3.73 3.22
CA LEU A 88 30.74 -3.51 4.62
C LEU A 88 29.67 -2.56 5.17
N PRO A 89 29.11 -2.83 6.35
CA PRO A 89 28.24 -1.87 7.01
C PRO A 89 29.04 -0.60 7.31
N PRO A 90 28.40 0.58 7.29
CA PRO A 90 29.07 1.81 7.69
C PRO A 90 29.61 1.71 9.11
N ALA A 91 30.81 2.24 9.35
CA ALA A 91 31.51 2.13 10.64
C ALA A 91 30.76 2.81 11.79
N ALA A 92 29.91 3.79 11.48
CA ALA A 92 29.00 4.44 12.42
C ALA A 92 27.57 4.34 11.90
N LEU A 93 26.65 3.91 12.76
CA LEU A 93 25.22 3.89 12.47
C LEU A 93 24.59 5.17 13.00
N THR A 94 23.93 5.92 12.13
CA THR A 94 23.09 7.05 12.54
C THR A 94 21.64 6.59 12.59
N ALA A 95 20.91 6.98 13.64
CA ALA A 95 19.49 6.67 13.74
C ALA A 95 18.72 7.29 12.55
N PRO A 96 17.76 6.58 11.95
CA PRO A 96 16.92 7.16 10.91
C PRO A 96 16.12 8.33 11.49
N VAL A 97 16.07 9.43 10.75
CA VAL A 97 15.25 10.60 11.10
C VAL A 97 13.96 10.53 10.28
N GLN A 98 12.83 10.79 10.93
CA GLN A 98 11.55 10.87 10.24
C GLN A 98 11.55 12.07 9.29
N GLU A 99 11.20 11.85 8.02
CA GLU A 99 11.05 12.94 7.06
C GLU A 99 9.96 13.93 7.50
N ALA A 100 10.25 15.23 7.36
CA ALA A 100 9.30 16.29 7.66
C ALA A 100 8.21 16.43 6.57
N GLY A 101 7.08 17.03 6.95
CA GLY A 101 5.97 17.33 6.04
C GLY A 101 4.79 16.37 6.14
N ILE A 102 3.77 16.61 5.33
CA ILE A 102 2.52 15.85 5.33
C ILE A 102 2.58 14.77 4.25
N ARG A 103 2.26 13.53 4.63
CA ARG A 103 2.00 12.45 3.67
C ARG A 103 0.52 12.41 3.33
N ARG A 104 0.20 12.51 2.04
CA ARG A 104 -1.16 12.37 1.55
C ARG A 104 -1.65 10.94 1.81
N ARG A 105 -2.92 10.79 2.15
CA ARG A 105 -3.52 9.47 2.39
C ARG A 105 -4.35 9.03 1.19
N ARG A 106 -4.34 7.74 0.90
CA ARG A 106 -5.35 7.13 -0.01
C ARG A 106 -6.72 7.20 0.66
N ALA A 107 -7.76 7.27 -0.16
CA ALA A 107 -9.11 7.08 0.33
C ALA A 107 -9.21 5.69 0.97
N THR A 108 -9.89 5.60 2.12
CA THR A 108 -10.16 4.34 2.81
C THR A 108 -11.63 3.98 2.65
N PRO A 109 -11.99 2.68 2.65
CA PRO A 109 -13.37 2.21 2.58
C PRO A 109 -14.11 2.36 3.93
N TYR A 110 -13.50 3.04 4.89
CA TYR A 110 -14.05 3.21 6.23
C TYR A 110 -14.49 4.66 6.43
N ARG A 111 -15.78 4.87 6.71
CA ARG A 111 -16.31 6.09 7.32
C ARG A 111 -16.89 5.74 8.68
N LEU A 112 -16.05 5.85 9.70
CA LEU A 112 -16.43 5.63 11.09
C LEU A 112 -17.30 6.79 11.58
N ASP A 113 -18.54 6.47 11.94
CA ASP A 113 -19.53 7.39 12.47
C ASP A 113 -20.05 6.86 13.81
N ALA A 114 -20.31 7.77 14.75
CA ALA A 114 -20.90 7.46 16.04
C ALA A 114 -22.06 8.41 16.31
N THR A 115 -23.26 7.86 16.49
CA THR A 115 -24.48 8.64 16.75
C THR A 115 -25.00 8.33 18.14
N LEU A 116 -25.22 9.36 18.96
CA LEU A 116 -25.88 9.23 20.25
C LEU A 116 -27.40 9.25 20.04
N ALA A 117 -28.06 8.15 20.40
CA ALA A 117 -29.51 8.05 20.43
C ALA A 117 -30.01 8.35 21.84
N VAL A 118 -30.76 9.45 22.00
CA VAL A 118 -31.38 9.84 23.27
C VAL A 118 -32.89 9.74 23.12
N VAL A 119 -33.49 8.83 23.89
CA VAL A 119 -34.95 8.70 24.00
C VAL A 119 -35.35 9.11 25.42
N PRO A 120 -36.26 10.08 25.62
CA PRO A 120 -36.69 10.51 26.95
C PRO A 120 -37.18 9.32 27.79
N GLY A 121 -36.69 9.21 29.02
CA GLY A 121 -37.03 8.11 29.92
C GLY A 121 -36.29 6.79 29.67
N GLN A 122 -35.35 6.74 28.72
CA GLN A 122 -34.48 5.59 28.48
C GLN A 122 -33.00 5.95 28.68
N THR A 123 -32.18 4.94 28.94
CA THR A 123 -30.72 5.10 28.94
C THR A 123 -30.24 5.45 27.53
N PRO A 124 -29.39 6.48 27.36
CA PRO A 124 -28.84 6.83 26.06
C PRO A 124 -28.07 5.65 25.43
N GLY A 125 -28.25 5.45 24.12
CA GLY A 125 -27.55 4.43 23.34
C GLY A 125 -26.54 5.05 22.38
N LEU A 126 -25.41 4.38 22.14
CA LEU A 126 -24.44 4.78 21.13
C LEU A 126 -24.51 3.83 19.94
N LEU A 127 -24.81 4.35 18.76
CA LEU A 127 -24.78 3.61 17.50
C LEU A 127 -23.45 3.88 16.79
N LEU A 128 -22.69 2.83 16.52
CA LEU A 128 -21.46 2.90 15.74
C LEU A 128 -21.74 2.37 14.33
N SER A 129 -21.34 3.12 13.30
CA SER A 129 -21.43 2.69 11.91
C SER A 129 -20.09 2.88 11.21
N ASN A 130 -19.85 2.05 10.20
CA ASN A 130 -18.72 2.15 9.31
C ASN A 130 -19.27 2.03 7.88
N THR A 131 -19.52 3.18 7.23
CA THR A 131 -20.10 3.23 5.87
C THR A 131 -19.08 3.49 4.80
#